data_AF-A0A7J4RPS3-F1
#
_entry.id   AF-A0A7J4RPS3-F1
#
_cell.length_a   1.000
_cell.length_b   1.000
_cell.length_c   1.000
_cell.angle_alpha   90.00
_cell.angle_beta   90.00
_cell.angle_gamma   90.00
#
_symmetry.space_group_name_H-M   'P 1'
#
loop_
_entity.id
_entity.type
_entity.pdbx_description
1 polymer ?
#
loop_
_entity_poly.entity_id
_entity_poly.type
_entity_poly.pdbx_seq_one_letter_code
_entity_poly.pdbx_strand_id
1 'polypeptide(L)'
;MIFPGVLVLVIALMLHALEPALINIGFIPDFIFTPVNFGPLDYPLMILIAFPVFIIPILLRVVANIMDIRRQNEYISNPLASPEIEISTITSNRVEINKISFPEGIMPVRARIQVGIAVPKRDVLLGAIGRTRFGQPAPGMSTELPERRISTADEHGTGVGESVPMPVSRGRLLLLEPMRVQDFGPWTPIDIEKIRLNGPINSWPGTIYSAMIAIHWEIVIEAQKTDGTRMKWVRPICMEYPNNKILIEEVPVRSGRTES
;
A
#
# COMPACT_ATOMS: atom_id res chain seq x y z
N MET A 1 14.17 -4.75 8.02
CA MET A 1 15.49 -5.37 8.32
C MET A 1 15.28 -6.64 9.14
N ILE A 2 15.35 -7.81 8.52
CA ILE A 2 15.20 -9.13 9.19
C ILE A 2 16.59 -9.71 9.58
N PHE A 3 17.65 -9.24 8.93
CA PHE A 3 19.03 -9.71 9.07
C PHE A 3 19.61 -9.69 10.51
N PRO A 4 19.47 -8.61 11.31
CA PRO A 4 20.10 -8.57 12.64
C PRO A 4 19.46 -9.54 13.64
N GLY A 5 18.14 -9.75 13.59
CA GLY A 5 17.45 -10.67 14.50
C GLY A 5 17.77 -12.14 14.22
N VAL A 6 17.86 -12.51 12.95
CA VAL A 6 18.26 -13.87 12.54
C VAL A 6 19.71 -14.15 12.91
N LEU A 7 20.61 -13.16 12.74
CA LEU A 7 22.01 -13.29 13.14
C LEU A 7 22.16 -13.54 14.65
N VAL A 8 21.42 -12.81 15.47
CA VAL A 8 21.41 -13.01 16.93
C VAL A 8 20.87 -14.39 17.30
N LEU A 9 19.81 -14.87 16.63
CA LEU A 9 19.26 -16.21 16.84
C LEU A 9 20.30 -17.30 16.53
N VAL A 10 20.95 -17.20 15.37
CA VAL A 10 21.95 -18.18 14.93
C VAL A 10 23.14 -18.21 15.89
N ILE A 11 23.61 -17.04 16.33
CA ILE A 11 24.70 -16.94 17.31
C ILE A 11 24.28 -17.52 18.66
N ALA A 12 23.07 -17.21 19.15
CA ALA A 12 22.56 -17.76 20.41
C ALA A 12 22.43 -19.29 20.38
N LEU A 13 21.94 -19.85 19.27
CA LEU A 13 21.85 -21.30 19.08
C LEU A 13 23.23 -21.97 18.97
N MET A 14 24.19 -21.33 18.28
CA MET A 14 25.57 -21.84 18.24
C MET A 14 26.24 -21.82 19.62
N LEU A 15 26.06 -20.75 20.40
CA LEU A 15 26.63 -20.66 21.75
C LEU A 15 26.03 -21.71 22.70
N HIS A 16 24.73 -21.98 22.58
CA HIS A 16 24.09 -23.03 23.37
C HIS A 16 24.54 -24.43 22.92
N ALA A 17 24.69 -24.69 21.62
CA ALA A 17 25.18 -25.98 21.13
C ALA A 17 26.64 -26.27 21.53
N LEU A 18 27.47 -25.22 21.69
CA LEU A 18 28.88 -25.33 22.08
C LEU A 18 29.11 -25.17 23.59
N GLU A 19 28.05 -25.09 24.40
CA GLU A 19 28.07 -24.95 25.85
C GLU A 19 29.14 -25.81 26.57
N PRO A 20 29.20 -27.15 26.39
CA PRO A 20 30.17 -27.98 27.10
C PRO A 20 31.63 -27.71 26.67
N ALA A 21 31.86 -27.19 25.46
CA ALA A 21 33.19 -26.83 24.98
C ALA A 21 33.63 -25.46 25.49
N LEU A 22 32.72 -24.48 25.56
CA LEU A 22 33.04 -23.11 25.99
C LEU A 22 33.28 -23.01 27.50
N ILE A 23 32.59 -23.80 28.30
CA ILE A 23 32.80 -23.90 29.76
C ILE A 23 34.21 -24.44 30.06
N ASN A 24 34.63 -25.51 29.36
CA ASN A 24 35.95 -26.11 29.54
C ASN A 24 37.12 -25.18 29.17
N ILE A 25 36.90 -24.20 28.30
CA ILE A 25 37.90 -23.21 27.87
C ILE A 25 37.90 -21.97 28.79
N GLY A 26 36.92 -21.84 29.70
CA GLY A 26 36.79 -20.70 30.61
C GLY A 26 36.33 -19.39 29.92
N PHE A 27 35.74 -19.50 28.72
CA PHE A 27 35.36 -18.32 27.92
C PHE A 27 34.04 -17.68 28.38
N ILE A 28 33.14 -18.45 29.00
CA ILE A 28 31.83 -17.99 29.50
C ILE A 28 31.70 -18.36 30.98
N PRO A 29 31.22 -17.44 31.85
CA PRO A 29 30.93 -17.76 33.25
C PRO A 29 29.88 -18.86 33.39
N ASP A 30 30.16 -19.86 34.23
CA ASP A 30 29.27 -21.01 34.52
C ASP A 30 27.85 -20.59 34.92
N PHE A 31 27.70 -19.40 35.51
CA PHE A 31 26.42 -18.84 35.94
C PHE A 31 25.38 -18.74 34.81
N ILE A 32 25.79 -18.55 33.55
CA ILE A 32 24.88 -18.38 32.40
C ILE A 32 24.10 -19.67 32.07
N PHE A 33 24.61 -20.83 32.50
CA PHE A 33 24.00 -22.14 32.28
C PHE A 33 23.30 -22.70 33.52
N THR A 34 23.23 -21.91 34.60
CA THR A 34 22.54 -22.31 35.83
C THR A 34 21.06 -22.59 35.50
N PRO A 35 20.53 -23.78 35.87
CA PRO A 35 19.11 -24.06 35.71
C PRO A 35 18.31 -23.17 36.67
N VAL A 36 17.29 -22.51 36.12
CA VAL A 36 16.29 -21.75 36.85
C VAL A 36 14.99 -22.54 36.82
N ASN A 37 14.47 -22.84 38.01
CA ASN A 37 13.28 -23.67 38.14
C ASN A 37 12.04 -22.78 38.06
N PHE A 38 11.24 -22.98 37.02
CA PHE A 38 9.90 -22.39 36.92
C PHE A 38 8.88 -23.53 37.00
N GLY A 39 8.31 -23.73 38.20
CA GLY A 39 7.43 -24.88 38.46
C GLY A 39 8.22 -26.21 38.39
N PRO A 40 7.69 -27.26 37.74
CA PRO A 40 8.37 -28.56 37.63
C PRO A 40 9.38 -28.64 36.46
N LEU A 41 9.65 -27.53 35.76
CA LEU A 41 10.58 -27.50 34.62
C LEU A 41 11.83 -26.66 34.93
N ASP A 42 12.97 -27.20 34.53
CA ASP A 42 14.28 -26.56 34.64
C ASP A 42 14.63 -25.88 33.31
N TYR A 43 14.86 -24.57 33.35
CA TYR A 43 15.24 -23.77 32.18
C TYR A 43 16.63 -23.18 32.36
N PRO A 44 17.55 -23.32 31.39
CA PRO A 44 18.81 -22.60 31.40
C PRO A 44 18.60 -21.08 31.49
N LEU A 45 19.36 -20.41 32.36
CA LEU A 45 19.30 -18.96 32.52
C LEU A 45 19.50 -18.20 31.20
N MET A 46 20.34 -18.73 30.30
CA MET A 46 20.54 -18.18 28.95
C MET A 46 19.23 -18.04 28.15
N ILE A 47 18.33 -19.03 28.20
CA ILE A 47 17.06 -18.98 27.48
C ILE A 47 16.16 -17.88 28.04
N LEU A 48 16.16 -17.68 29.36
CA LEU A 48 15.40 -16.62 30.02
C LEU A 48 15.87 -15.22 29.59
N ILE A 49 17.18 -15.04 29.36
CA ILE A 49 17.78 -13.78 28.89
C ILE A 49 17.53 -13.57 27.38
N ALA A 50 17.62 -14.63 26.58
CA ALA A 50 17.45 -14.55 25.13
C ALA A 50 15.97 -14.38 24.73
N PHE A 51 15.03 -14.94 25.49
CA PHE A 51 13.61 -14.94 25.18
C PHE A 51 13.00 -13.53 24.97
N PRO A 52 13.24 -12.52 25.84
CA PRO A 52 12.79 -11.15 25.60
C PRO A 52 13.29 -10.56 24.28
N VAL A 53 14.54 -10.86 23.88
CA VAL A 53 15.12 -10.36 22.62
C VAL A 53 14.33 -10.85 21.41
N PHE A 54 13.77 -12.07 21.46
CA PHE A 54 12.92 -12.60 20.40
C PHE A 54 11.49 -12.10 20.45
N ILE A 55 10.93 -11.91 21.65
CA ILE A 55 9.53 -11.48 21.81
C ILE A 55 9.36 -9.99 21.54
N ILE A 56 10.31 -9.13 21.90
CA ILE A 56 10.20 -7.67 21.75
C ILE A 56 9.84 -7.26 20.31
N PRO A 57 10.52 -7.75 19.25
CA PRO A 57 10.15 -7.39 17.87
C PRO A 57 8.73 -7.81 17.49
N ILE A 58 8.28 -8.97 17.94
CA ILE A 58 6.92 -9.48 17.68
C ILE A 58 5.90 -8.61 18.41
N LEU A 59 6.16 -8.29 19.68
CA LEU A 59 5.30 -7.43 20.50
C LEU A 59 5.19 -6.03 19.89
N LEU A 60 6.31 -5.43 19.46
CA LEU A 60 6.31 -4.13 18.79
C LEU A 60 5.46 -4.15 17.52
N ARG A 61 5.55 -5.23 16.72
CA ARG A 61 4.71 -5.39 15.52
C ARG A 61 3.22 -5.51 15.87
N VAL A 62 2.88 -6.25 16.92
CA VAL A 62 1.50 -6.36 17.40
C VAL A 62 0.98 -5.00 17.87
N VAL A 63 1.76 -4.26 18.66
CA VAL A 63 1.39 -2.92 19.14
C VAL A 63 1.20 -1.96 17.97
N ALA A 64 2.13 -1.95 16.99
CA ALA A 64 2.00 -1.11 15.80
C ALA A 64 0.72 -1.43 15.00
N ASN A 65 0.41 -2.72 14.80
CA ASN A 65 -0.82 -3.15 14.14
C ASN A 65 -2.07 -2.71 14.93
N ILE A 66 -2.07 -2.82 16.26
CA ILE A 66 -3.18 -2.38 17.11
C ILE A 66 -3.37 -0.86 17.02
N MET A 67 -2.27 -0.09 17.03
CA MET A 67 -2.33 1.36 16.85
C MET A 67 -2.92 1.74 15.50
N ASP A 68 -2.52 1.06 14.44
CA ASP A 68 -3.06 1.29 13.10
C ASP A 68 -4.57 0.97 13.03
N ILE A 69 -5.00 -0.17 13.57
CA ILE A 69 -6.42 -0.54 13.66
C ILE A 69 -7.22 0.51 14.44
N ARG A 70 -6.69 1.01 15.57
CA ARG A 70 -7.35 2.05 16.35
C ARG A 70 -7.55 3.33 15.54
N ARG A 71 -6.52 3.76 14.81
CA ARG A 71 -6.58 4.93 13.94
C ARG A 71 -7.62 4.75 12.83
N GLN A 72 -7.64 3.58 12.19
CA GLN A 72 -8.63 3.27 11.15
C GLN A 72 -10.06 3.29 11.71
N ASN A 73 -10.28 2.70 12.89
CA ASN A 73 -11.59 2.72 13.54
C ASN A 73 -12.05 4.13 13.93
N GLU A 74 -11.14 4.99 14.39
CA GLU A 74 -11.44 6.39 14.69
C GLU A 74 -11.95 7.12 13.44
N TYR A 75 -11.25 6.98 12.31
CA TYR A 75 -11.68 7.54 11.02
C TYR A 75 -13.00 6.96 10.50
N ILE A 76 -13.25 5.67 10.70
CA ILE A 76 -14.54 5.04 10.32
C ILE A 76 -15.67 5.63 11.17
N SER A 77 -15.43 5.86 12.47
CA SER A 77 -16.43 6.42 13.39
C SER A 77 -16.72 7.90 13.16
N ASN A 78 -15.72 8.67 12.70
CA ASN A 78 -15.85 10.09 12.38
C ASN A 78 -15.23 10.39 11.00
N PRO A 79 -15.96 10.12 9.90
CA PRO A 79 -15.42 10.30 8.57
C PRO A 79 -15.20 11.78 8.26
N LEU A 80 -14.06 12.09 7.63
CA LEU A 80 -13.81 13.43 7.13
C LEU A 80 -14.82 13.80 6.03
N ALA A 81 -15.34 15.03 6.09
CA ALA A 81 -16.13 15.56 4.99
C ALA A 81 -15.29 15.65 3.72
N SER A 82 -15.92 15.46 2.56
CA SER A 82 -15.21 15.60 1.28
C SER A 82 -15.04 17.09 0.95
N PRO A 83 -13.87 17.52 0.43
CA PRO A 83 -13.69 18.88 -0.05
C PRO A 83 -14.62 19.17 -1.23
N GLU A 84 -15.18 20.37 -1.23
CA GLU A 84 -15.98 20.87 -2.34
C GLU A 84 -15.05 21.48 -3.39
N ILE A 85 -15.07 20.93 -4.60
CA ILE A 85 -14.25 21.41 -5.72
C ILE A 85 -15.16 21.75 -6.89
N GLU A 86 -15.05 22.99 -7.34
CA GLU A 86 -15.72 23.51 -8.53
C GLU A 86 -14.73 23.50 -9.70
N ILE A 87 -14.95 22.61 -10.65
CA ILE A 87 -14.13 22.48 -11.86
C ILE A 87 -14.75 23.37 -12.94
N SER A 88 -13.96 24.25 -13.56
CA SER A 88 -14.44 25.13 -14.63
C SER A 88 -14.35 24.49 -16.00
N THR A 89 -13.17 24.00 -16.35
CA THR A 89 -12.85 23.50 -17.69
C THR A 89 -12.01 22.25 -17.58
N ILE A 90 -12.38 21.22 -18.33
CA ILE A 90 -11.60 20.00 -18.51
C ILE A 90 -11.26 19.90 -19.99
N THR A 91 -9.98 19.72 -20.29
CA THR A 91 -9.47 19.51 -21.65
C THR A 91 -8.59 18.27 -21.62
N SER A 92 -8.36 17.61 -22.76
CA SER A 92 -7.64 16.32 -22.90
C SER A 92 -6.30 16.14 -22.14
N ASN A 93 -5.67 17.20 -21.62
CA ASN A 93 -4.51 17.09 -20.73
C ASN A 93 -4.42 18.19 -19.65
N ARG A 94 -5.53 18.90 -19.35
CA ARG A 94 -5.51 20.05 -18.43
C ARG A 94 -6.85 20.18 -17.71
N VAL A 95 -6.78 20.58 -16.43
CA VAL A 95 -7.98 20.87 -15.63
C VAL A 95 -7.80 22.22 -14.97
N GLU A 96 -8.80 23.08 -15.12
CA GLU A 96 -8.92 24.35 -14.41
C GLU A 96 -9.94 24.21 -13.27
N ILE A 97 -9.54 24.63 -12.08
CA ILE A 97 -10.36 24.59 -10.86
C ILE A 97 -10.63 26.02 -10.42
N ASN A 98 -11.89 26.39 -10.22
CA ASN A 98 -12.28 27.72 -9.80
C ASN A 98 -12.12 27.94 -8.30
N LYS A 99 -12.58 26.96 -7.51
CA LYS A 99 -12.65 27.06 -6.05
C LYS A 99 -12.46 25.69 -5.43
N ILE A 100 -11.69 25.63 -4.34
CA ILE A 100 -11.54 24.46 -3.50
C ILE A 100 -11.83 24.87 -2.05
N SER A 101 -12.81 24.21 -1.43
CA SER A 101 -13.09 24.34 -0.01
C SER A 101 -12.75 23.04 0.71
N PHE A 102 -11.93 23.13 1.74
CA PHE A 102 -11.58 22.01 2.61
C PHE A 102 -12.38 22.05 3.93
N PRO A 103 -12.65 20.89 4.54
CA PRO A 103 -13.22 20.83 5.88
C PRO A 103 -12.32 21.52 6.92
N GLU A 104 -12.92 21.94 8.03
CA GLU A 104 -12.17 22.55 9.14
C GLU A 104 -11.05 21.62 9.64
N GLY A 105 -9.89 22.21 9.93
CA GLY A 105 -8.71 21.49 10.45
C GLY A 105 -7.85 20.79 9.38
N ILE A 106 -8.13 21.00 8.09
CA ILE A 106 -7.35 20.44 6.98
C ILE A 106 -6.80 21.58 6.11
N MET A 107 -5.47 21.62 5.93
CA MET A 107 -4.77 22.59 5.09
C MET A 107 -4.32 21.94 3.78
N PRO A 108 -4.81 22.37 2.60
CA PRO A 108 -4.30 21.89 1.33
C PRO A 108 -2.86 22.38 1.09
N VAL A 109 -2.02 21.51 0.52
CA VAL A 109 -0.62 21.82 0.21
C VAL A 109 -0.42 21.92 -1.30
N ARG A 110 -0.78 20.87 -2.04
CA ARG A 110 -0.55 20.78 -3.48
C ARG A 110 -1.51 19.81 -4.16
N ALA A 111 -1.75 20.01 -5.45
CA ALA A 111 -2.59 19.15 -6.28
C ALA A 111 -1.87 18.72 -7.56
N ARG A 112 -2.30 17.60 -8.13
CA ARG A 112 -1.89 17.13 -9.47
C ARG A 112 -3.01 16.35 -10.13
N ILE A 113 -2.92 16.20 -11.45
CA ILE A 113 -3.72 15.23 -12.20
C ILE A 113 -2.93 13.93 -12.34
N GLN A 114 -3.63 12.82 -12.25
CA GLN A 114 -3.10 11.50 -12.47
C GLN A 114 -4.03 10.72 -13.41
N VAL A 115 -3.44 9.89 -14.24
CA VAL A 115 -4.14 8.96 -15.12
C VAL A 115 -3.60 7.56 -14.87
N GLY A 116 -4.47 6.57 -14.98
CA GLY A 116 -4.03 5.19 -14.97
C GLY A 116 -4.99 4.25 -15.65
N ILE A 117 -4.52 3.03 -15.86
CA ILE A 117 -5.29 1.95 -16.46
C ILE A 117 -5.65 0.97 -15.35
N ALA A 118 -6.94 0.73 -15.18
CA ALA A 118 -7.41 -0.32 -14.29
C ALA A 118 -7.21 -1.70 -14.95
N VAL A 119 -6.98 -2.71 -14.11
CA VAL A 119 -6.85 -4.09 -14.57
C VAL A 119 -8.15 -4.51 -15.26
N PRO A 120 -8.09 -5.10 -16.47
CA PRO A 120 -9.28 -5.57 -17.17
C PRO A 120 -10.01 -6.64 -16.37
N LYS A 121 -11.31 -6.77 -16.59
CA LYS A 121 -12.06 -7.86 -15.97
C LYS A 121 -11.57 -9.21 -16.50
N ARG A 122 -11.38 -10.15 -15.56
CA ARG A 122 -10.81 -11.48 -15.84
C ARG A 122 -11.63 -12.26 -16.88
N ASP A 123 -12.94 -12.27 -16.73
CA ASP A 123 -13.87 -12.98 -17.60
C ASP A 123 -13.82 -12.46 -19.05
N VAL A 124 -13.77 -11.14 -19.23
CA VAL A 124 -13.64 -10.51 -20.55
C VAL A 124 -12.28 -10.81 -21.18
N LEU A 125 -11.21 -10.80 -20.40
CA LEU A 125 -9.88 -11.19 -20.87
C LEU A 125 -9.81 -12.66 -21.29
N LEU A 126 -10.37 -13.57 -20.48
CA LEU A 126 -10.44 -14.99 -20.82
C LEU A 126 -11.28 -15.21 -22.08
N GLY A 127 -12.44 -14.54 -22.19
CA GLY A 127 -13.29 -14.60 -23.38
C GLY A 127 -12.56 -14.12 -24.65
N ALA A 128 -11.80 -13.03 -24.56
CA ALA A 128 -11.01 -12.51 -25.68
C ALA A 128 -9.89 -13.47 -26.13
N ILE A 129 -9.33 -14.26 -25.20
CA ILE A 129 -8.32 -15.30 -25.49
C ILE A 129 -8.97 -16.64 -25.89
N GLY A 130 -10.31 -16.71 -25.94
CA GLY A 130 -11.05 -17.93 -26.28
C GLY A 130 -11.02 -18.99 -25.17
N ARG A 131 -10.87 -18.59 -23.91
CA ARG A 131 -10.82 -19.46 -22.73
C ARG A 131 -12.02 -19.25 -21.82
N THR A 132 -12.38 -20.30 -21.08
CA THR A 132 -13.49 -20.29 -20.12
C THR A 132 -13.03 -19.98 -18.70
N ARG A 133 -13.88 -19.38 -17.87
CA ARG A 133 -13.58 -19.04 -16.46
C ARG A 133 -13.06 -20.23 -15.63
N PHE A 134 -13.66 -21.40 -15.81
CA PHE A 134 -13.32 -22.64 -15.08
C PHE A 134 -12.22 -23.48 -15.75
N GLY A 135 -11.62 -22.97 -16.84
CA GLY A 135 -10.54 -23.66 -17.55
C GLY A 135 -9.16 -23.31 -16.97
N GLN A 136 -8.11 -23.88 -17.57
CA GLN A 136 -6.74 -23.52 -17.24
C GLN A 136 -6.49 -22.03 -17.60
N PRO A 137 -5.99 -21.20 -16.66
CA PRO A 137 -5.70 -19.81 -16.94
C PRO A 137 -4.62 -19.66 -18.02
N ALA A 138 -4.62 -18.54 -18.73
CA ALA A 138 -3.58 -18.22 -19.68
C ALA A 138 -2.20 -18.16 -19.00
N PRO A 139 -1.09 -18.49 -19.70
CA PRO A 139 0.25 -18.25 -19.19
C PRO A 139 0.39 -16.81 -18.69
N GLY A 140 0.88 -16.63 -17.46
CA GLY A 140 0.96 -15.32 -16.80
C GLY A 140 -0.28 -14.90 -16.00
N MET A 141 -1.36 -15.68 -16.00
CA MET A 141 -2.52 -15.49 -15.12
C MET A 141 -2.59 -16.59 -14.06
N SER A 142 -2.82 -16.20 -12.80
CA SER A 142 -3.09 -17.14 -11.72
C SER A 142 -4.50 -17.73 -11.81
N THR A 143 -4.73 -18.85 -11.12
CA THR A 143 -6.09 -19.32 -10.81
C THR A 143 -6.82 -18.30 -9.94
N GLU A 144 -8.12 -18.14 -10.15
CA GLU A 144 -8.96 -17.26 -9.35
C GLU A 144 -8.86 -17.64 -7.87
N LEU A 145 -8.62 -16.65 -7.01
CA LEU A 145 -8.55 -16.85 -5.56
C LEU A 145 -9.98 -16.83 -4.97
N PRO A 146 -10.28 -17.62 -3.93
CA PRO A 146 -11.61 -17.62 -3.31
C PRO A 146 -11.91 -16.29 -2.61
N GLU A 147 -13.14 -15.77 -2.77
CA GLU A 147 -13.64 -14.46 -2.29
C GLU A 147 -13.29 -14.12 -0.83
N ARG A 148 -13.16 -15.13 0.04
CA ARG A 148 -12.94 -14.93 1.49
C ARG A 148 -11.52 -14.46 1.86
N ARG A 149 -10.57 -14.39 0.92
CA ARG A 149 -9.14 -14.17 1.22
C ARG A 149 -8.56 -12.81 0.83
N ILE A 150 -9.37 -11.86 0.39
CA ILE A 150 -8.90 -10.87 -0.58
C ILE A 150 -9.28 -9.44 -0.17
N SER A 151 -8.28 -8.54 -0.12
CA SER A 151 -8.48 -7.10 -0.32
C SER A 151 -8.90 -6.87 -1.76
N THR A 152 -9.81 -5.96 -2.04
CA THR A 152 -10.51 -5.73 -3.33
C THR A 152 -9.67 -5.77 -4.63
N ALA A 153 -8.34 -5.70 -4.58
CA ALA A 153 -7.44 -5.83 -5.73
C ALA A 153 -6.80 -7.22 -5.94
N ASP A 154 -6.70 -8.04 -4.90
CA ASP A 154 -6.16 -9.42 -4.97
C ASP A 154 -7.15 -10.37 -5.69
N GLU A 155 -8.36 -9.91 -5.99
CA GLU A 155 -9.43 -10.63 -6.72
C GLU A 155 -8.94 -11.11 -8.09
N HIS A 156 -8.02 -10.38 -8.70
CA HIS A 156 -7.56 -10.61 -10.06
C HIS A 156 -6.37 -11.59 -10.12
N GLY A 157 -5.78 -11.96 -8.97
CA GLY A 157 -4.67 -12.93 -8.91
C GLY A 157 -3.38 -12.46 -9.58
N THR A 158 -3.19 -11.15 -9.77
CA THR A 158 -2.07 -10.54 -10.51
C THR A 158 -0.95 -9.98 -9.61
N GLY A 159 -0.99 -10.20 -8.29
CA GLY A 159 0.10 -9.77 -7.41
C GLY A 159 0.00 -10.33 -6.01
N VAL A 160 0.40 -11.59 -5.82
CA VAL A 160 0.56 -12.15 -4.48
C VAL A 160 1.89 -11.64 -3.92
N GLY A 161 1.86 -10.75 -2.92
CA GLY A 161 3.08 -10.47 -2.15
C GLY A 161 3.22 -9.15 -1.41
N GLU A 162 2.29 -8.19 -1.49
CA GLU A 162 2.47 -6.91 -0.80
C GLU A 162 1.60 -6.78 0.45
N SER A 163 2.28 -6.53 1.57
CA SER A 163 1.71 -6.34 2.90
C SER A 163 0.94 -5.02 2.96
N VAL A 164 -0.28 -5.03 2.42
CA VAL A 164 -1.29 -4.04 2.81
C VAL A 164 -1.54 -4.23 4.31
N PRO A 165 -1.67 -3.15 5.12
CA PRO A 165 -2.16 -3.26 6.49
C PRO A 165 -3.43 -4.10 6.52
N MET A 166 -3.65 -4.87 7.59
CA MET A 166 -4.78 -5.79 7.67
C MET A 166 -6.08 -5.05 7.31
N PRO A 167 -6.75 -5.42 6.19
CA PRO A 167 -7.94 -4.71 5.77
C PRO A 167 -9.05 -4.98 6.78
N VAL A 168 -9.61 -3.92 7.37
CA VAL A 168 -10.78 -4.05 8.24
C VAL A 168 -11.95 -4.50 7.37
N SER A 169 -12.60 -5.60 7.78
CA SER A 169 -13.64 -6.30 6.99
C SER A 169 -14.84 -5.45 6.54
N ARG A 170 -15.04 -4.26 7.11
CA ARG A 170 -16.11 -3.32 6.77
C ARG A 170 -15.64 -1.89 7.02
N GLY A 171 -15.51 -1.10 5.96
CA GLY A 171 -15.20 0.33 6.09
C GLY A 171 -14.65 0.91 4.81
N ARG A 172 -14.88 2.20 4.59
CA ARG A 172 -14.19 2.96 3.54
C ARG A 172 -12.69 2.80 3.75
N LEU A 173 -11.97 2.27 2.75
CA LEU A 173 -10.52 2.11 2.86
C LEU A 173 -9.90 3.51 2.95
N LEU A 174 -9.15 3.76 4.04
CA LEU A 174 -8.26 4.91 4.16
C LEU A 174 -7.07 4.84 3.20
N LEU A 175 -6.76 3.63 2.74
CA LEU A 175 -5.66 3.37 1.83
C LEU A 175 -6.22 3.09 0.44
N LEU A 176 -5.92 3.96 -0.51
CA LEU A 176 -6.15 3.67 -1.92
C LEU A 176 -4.92 2.97 -2.47
N GLU A 177 -5.13 1.84 -3.12
CA GLU A 177 -4.06 1.17 -3.86
C GLU A 177 -3.76 1.95 -5.15
N PRO A 178 -2.48 2.17 -5.47
CA PRO A 178 -2.11 2.85 -6.71
C PRO A 178 -2.48 1.99 -7.93
N MET A 179 -2.75 2.66 -9.05
CA MET A 179 -2.94 1.97 -10.32
C MET A 179 -1.59 1.40 -10.80
N ARG A 180 -1.60 0.14 -11.28
CA ARG A 180 -0.37 -0.56 -11.74
C ARG A 180 0.28 0.11 -12.94
N VAL A 181 -0.54 0.70 -13.79
CA VAL A 181 -0.10 1.53 -14.91
C VAL A 181 -0.65 2.91 -14.65
N GLN A 182 0.25 3.87 -14.43
CA GLN A 182 -0.15 5.24 -14.11
C GLN A 182 0.92 6.24 -14.52
N ASP A 183 0.46 7.43 -14.86
CA ASP A 183 1.28 8.58 -15.16
C ASP A 183 0.69 9.81 -14.46
N PHE A 184 1.52 10.82 -14.19
CA PHE A 184 1.11 11.97 -13.40
C PHE A 184 1.66 13.26 -13.95
N GLY A 185 0.85 14.32 -13.82
CA GLY A 185 1.30 15.68 -14.03
C GLY A 185 2.16 16.22 -12.88
N PRO A 186 2.79 17.38 -13.07
CA PRO A 186 3.58 18.03 -12.03
C PRO A 186 2.70 18.47 -10.85
N TRP A 187 3.29 18.43 -9.66
CA TRP A 187 2.65 19.00 -8.47
C TRP A 187 2.55 20.52 -8.59
N THR A 188 1.35 21.04 -8.34
CA THR A 188 1.07 22.48 -8.34
C THR A 188 0.62 22.89 -6.94
N PRO A 189 1.21 23.93 -6.32
CA PRO A 189 0.76 24.43 -5.03
C PRO A 189 -0.68 24.92 -5.12
N ILE A 190 -1.45 24.71 -4.05
CA ILE A 190 -2.85 25.16 -3.98
C ILE A 190 -2.84 26.58 -3.43
N ASP A 191 -3.09 27.55 -4.30
CA ASP A 191 -3.45 28.91 -3.92
C ASP A 191 -4.97 29.04 -3.98
N ILE A 192 -5.59 29.78 -3.05
CA ILE A 192 -7.06 29.77 -2.85
C ILE A 192 -7.81 30.30 -4.09
N GLU A 193 -7.11 30.99 -4.98
CA GLU A 193 -7.64 31.55 -6.23
C GLU A 193 -7.17 30.72 -7.44
N LYS A 194 -8.15 30.21 -8.21
CA LYS A 194 -8.03 29.51 -9.51
C LYS A 194 -6.74 28.73 -9.78
N ILE A 195 -6.84 27.40 -9.71
CA ILE A 195 -5.70 26.51 -9.91
C ILE A 195 -5.75 25.88 -11.29
N ARG A 196 -4.59 25.85 -11.96
CA ARG A 196 -4.40 25.16 -13.23
C ARG A 196 -3.55 23.92 -13.01
N LEU A 197 -4.12 22.75 -13.27
CA LEU A 197 -3.43 21.47 -13.21
C LEU A 197 -3.11 21.01 -14.62
N ASN A 198 -1.84 20.75 -14.89
CA ASN A 198 -1.41 20.10 -16.12
C ASN A 198 -1.36 18.58 -15.88
N GLY A 199 -1.77 17.80 -16.88
CA GLY A 199 -1.64 16.35 -16.85
C GLY A 199 -0.21 15.87 -17.18
N PRO A 200 -0.03 14.56 -17.41
CA PRO A 200 1.28 13.95 -17.66
C PRO A 200 1.94 14.44 -18.96
N ILE A 201 3.24 14.14 -19.07
CA ILE A 201 4.06 14.44 -20.25
C ILE A 201 3.61 13.60 -21.44
N ASN A 202 3.33 12.31 -21.21
CA ASN A 202 2.84 11.42 -22.25
C ASN A 202 1.40 11.78 -22.62
N SER A 203 1.04 11.55 -23.88
CA SER A 203 -0.36 11.71 -24.32
C SER A 203 -1.17 10.51 -23.86
N TRP A 204 -2.27 10.78 -23.17
CA TRP A 204 -3.17 9.76 -22.66
C TRP A 204 -4.57 9.90 -23.26
N PRO A 205 -5.29 8.78 -23.46
CA PRO A 205 -6.68 8.80 -23.87
C PRO A 205 -7.57 9.48 -22.84
N GLY A 206 -8.72 9.96 -23.30
CA GLY A 206 -9.80 10.42 -22.43
C GLY A 206 -10.32 9.30 -21.52
N THR A 207 -11.29 9.65 -20.69
CA THR A 207 -11.85 8.67 -19.75
C THR A 207 -12.63 7.58 -20.48
N ILE A 208 -12.24 6.32 -20.26
CA ILE A 208 -12.90 5.13 -20.81
C ILE A 208 -13.29 4.21 -19.65
N TYR A 209 -14.55 3.78 -19.60
CA TYR A 209 -14.99 2.72 -18.68
C TYR A 209 -15.56 1.56 -19.48
N SER A 210 -14.69 0.65 -19.91
CA SER A 210 -15.10 -0.62 -20.50
C SER A 210 -14.55 -1.79 -19.68
N ALA A 211 -15.15 -2.97 -19.82
CA ALA A 211 -14.69 -4.16 -19.11
C ALA A 211 -13.31 -4.66 -19.59
N MET A 212 -12.90 -4.28 -20.81
CA MET A 212 -11.62 -4.68 -21.42
C MET A 212 -10.52 -3.65 -21.20
N ILE A 213 -10.85 -2.37 -21.25
CA ILE A 213 -9.92 -1.26 -21.04
C ILE A 213 -10.66 -0.20 -20.23
N ALA A 214 -10.11 0.14 -19.06
CA ALA A 214 -10.63 1.23 -18.25
C ALA A 214 -9.51 2.24 -17.99
N ILE A 215 -9.65 3.43 -18.54
CA ILE A 215 -8.73 4.55 -18.34
C ILE A 215 -9.39 5.52 -17.38
N HIS A 216 -8.79 5.64 -16.21
CA HIS A 216 -9.27 6.45 -15.12
C HIS A 216 -8.42 7.70 -14.97
N TRP A 217 -9.07 8.84 -14.83
CA TRP A 217 -8.43 10.11 -14.54
C TRP A 217 -8.88 10.59 -13.18
N GLU A 218 -7.94 11.11 -12.38
CA GLU A 218 -8.19 11.57 -11.04
C GLU A 218 -7.37 12.82 -10.70
N ILE A 219 -7.93 13.68 -9.86
CA ILE A 219 -7.21 14.76 -9.20
C ILE A 219 -6.77 14.23 -7.84
N VAL A 220 -5.47 14.33 -7.57
CA VAL A 220 -4.89 13.99 -6.28
C VAL A 220 -4.50 15.29 -5.57
N ILE A 221 -5.06 15.51 -4.39
CA ILE A 221 -4.76 16.65 -3.53
C ILE A 221 -4.05 16.15 -2.29
N GLU A 222 -2.85 16.66 -2.03
CA GLU A 222 -2.16 16.47 -0.77
C GLU A 222 -2.55 17.57 0.21
N ALA A 223 -3.00 17.16 1.39
CA ALA A 223 -3.39 18.02 2.48
C ALA A 223 -2.78 17.55 3.80
N GLN A 224 -2.68 18.46 4.76
CA GLN A 224 -2.16 18.20 6.09
C GLN A 224 -3.20 18.59 7.15
N LYS A 225 -3.45 17.69 8.10
CA LYS A 225 -4.29 17.96 9.27
C LYS A 225 -3.49 18.77 10.31
N THR A 226 -4.20 19.47 11.19
CA THR A 226 -3.60 20.20 12.32
C THR A 226 -2.71 19.35 13.23
N ASP A 227 -2.97 18.03 13.33
CA ASP A 227 -2.14 17.07 14.07
C ASP A 227 -0.83 16.67 13.35
N GLY A 228 -0.58 17.23 12.16
CA GLY A 228 0.59 16.95 11.34
C GLY A 228 0.41 15.77 10.38
N THR A 229 -0.68 15.01 10.46
CA THR A 229 -1.00 13.91 9.55
C THR A 229 -1.12 14.40 8.11
N ARG A 230 -0.34 13.82 7.21
CA ARG A 230 -0.51 14.01 5.76
C ARG A 230 -1.56 13.06 5.23
N MET A 231 -2.44 13.58 4.39
CA MET A 231 -3.48 12.82 3.71
C MET A 231 -3.50 13.17 2.24
N LYS A 232 -3.91 12.20 1.42
CA LYS A 232 -4.21 12.42 0.01
C LYS A 232 -5.69 12.24 -0.18
N TRP A 233 -6.30 13.22 -0.83
CA TRP A 233 -7.68 13.10 -1.27
C TRP A 233 -7.68 12.94 -2.79
N VAL A 234 -8.52 12.02 -3.27
CA VAL A 234 -8.60 11.65 -4.67
C VAL A 234 -10.01 11.88 -5.16
N ARG A 235 -10.15 12.59 -6.28
CA ARG A 235 -11.44 12.74 -6.98
C ARG A 235 -11.35 12.34 -8.44
N PRO A 236 -12.21 11.43 -8.89
CA PRO A 236 -12.27 11.06 -10.28
C PRO A 236 -12.77 12.24 -11.13
N ILE A 237 -12.25 12.34 -12.34
CA ILE A 237 -12.64 13.32 -13.34
C ILE A 237 -12.92 12.65 -14.68
N CYS A 238 -13.81 13.23 -15.48
CA CYS A 238 -14.09 12.78 -16.84
C CYS A 238 -13.29 13.63 -17.81
N MET A 239 -12.15 13.10 -18.26
CA MET A 239 -11.27 13.74 -19.23
C MET A 239 -11.78 13.58 -20.66
N GLU A 240 -11.75 14.67 -21.44
CA GLU A 240 -12.10 14.67 -22.87
C GLU A 240 -11.09 13.89 -23.71
N TYR A 241 -11.53 13.39 -24.86
CA TYR A 241 -10.64 12.70 -25.80
C TYR A 241 -9.82 13.71 -26.60
N PRO A 242 -8.51 13.49 -26.75
CA PRO A 242 -7.74 14.29 -27.69
C PRO A 242 -8.17 13.95 -29.13
N ASN A 243 -8.14 14.96 -30.01
CA ASN A 243 -8.50 14.81 -31.42
C ASN A 243 -7.46 14.02 -32.26
N ASN A 244 -6.32 13.68 -31.66
CA ASN A 244 -5.19 13.05 -32.34
C ASN A 244 -5.06 11.57 -31.93
N LYS A 245 -4.46 10.76 -32.82
CA LYS A 245 -4.05 9.40 -32.45
C LYS A 245 -3.04 9.45 -31.32
N ILE A 246 -3.22 8.54 -30.36
CA ILE A 246 -2.41 8.47 -29.15
C ILE A 246 -1.49 7.27 -29.29
N LEU A 247 -0.20 7.51 -29.09
CA LEU A 247 0.82 6.47 -29.03
C LEU A 247 1.57 6.64 -27.71
N ILE A 248 1.56 5.59 -26.90
CA ILE A 248 2.40 5.47 -25.71
C ILE A 248 3.42 4.39 -26.06
N GLU A 249 4.65 4.81 -26.39
CA GLU A 249 5.72 3.89 -26.82
C GLU A 249 6.15 2.97 -25.68
N GLU A 250 6.31 3.54 -24.49
CA GLU A 250 6.64 2.82 -23.27
C GLU A 250 5.56 3.06 -22.22
N VAL A 251 4.86 1.99 -21.84
CA VAL A 251 3.78 2.08 -20.86
C VAL A 251 4.40 2.31 -19.48
N PRO A 252 4.05 3.39 -18.76
CA PRO A 252 4.61 3.66 -17.44
C PRO A 252 4.00 2.71 -16.42
N VAL A 253 4.71 1.61 -16.16
CA VAL A 253 4.32 0.61 -15.17
C VAL A 253 4.90 0.99 -13.82
N ARG A 254 4.04 1.15 -12.82
CA ARG A 254 4.45 1.14 -11.42
C ARG A 254 4.50 -0.30 -10.94
N SER A 255 5.71 -0.83 -10.87
CA SER A 255 5.98 -1.99 -10.03
C SER A 255 5.62 -1.61 -8.59
N GLY A 256 4.87 -2.46 -7.87
CA GLY A 256 4.48 -2.22 -6.46
C GLY A 256 5.66 -1.91 -5.53
N ARG A 257 6.89 -2.21 -5.98
CA ARG A 257 8.13 -2.06 -5.21
C ARG A 257 8.76 -0.66 -5.22
N THR A 258 8.11 0.37 -5.75
CA THR A 258 8.68 1.73 -5.74
C THR A 258 8.16 2.53 -4.54
N GLU A 259 8.84 2.38 -3.41
CA GLU A 259 8.77 3.32 -2.28
C GLU A 259 9.35 4.67 -2.74
N SER A 260 8.48 5.60 -3.13
CA SER A 260 8.83 6.98 -3.50
C SER A 260 7.78 7.97 -2.99
#